data_AF-A0AA36Y5Q5-F1
#
_entry.id   AF-A0AA36Y5Q5-F1
#
_cell.length_a   1.000
_cell.length_b   1.000
_cell.length_c   1.000
_cell.angle_alpha   90.00
_cell.angle_beta   90.00
_cell.angle_gamma   90.00
#
_symmetry.space_group_name_H-M   'P 1'
#
loop_
_entity.id
_entity.type
_entity.pdbx_description
1 polymer ?
#
loop_
_entity_poly.entity_id
_entity_poly.type
_entity_poly.pdbx_seq_one_letter_code
_entity_poly.pdbx_strand_id
1 'polypeptide(L)'
;MRRDRRKASVTALGLVLAIGALTACGGKQAESQAESQTTASAEITQAAESTAAATDGTAQAANPWIDVRDLKEALKETGVELKAPEKIGDFHLSHVQAIQDGGIVQVFYGSLADQTETQALLRKAKSMEDISGDYTVYPEDRRVSDSEGEVRLRGQDGRMYLATWQRGDYAYSLSLAQGMEEAKVMEVIAEIQ
;
A
#
# COMPACT_ATOMS: atom_id res chain seq x y z
N MET A 1 -13.25 49.03 31.65
CA MET A 1 -12.79 49.85 30.50
C MET A 1 -12.83 48.98 29.26
N ARG A 2 -13.70 49.31 28.30
CA ARG A 2 -13.78 48.68 26.99
C ARG A 2 -12.67 49.26 26.11
N ARG A 3 -11.97 48.43 25.33
CA ARG A 3 -11.25 48.91 24.15
C ARG A 3 -11.60 48.05 22.95
N ASP A 4 -11.91 48.77 21.90
CA ASP A 4 -12.67 48.38 20.73
C ASP A 4 -11.86 47.62 19.68
N ARG A 5 -12.66 46.82 18.96
CA ARG A 5 -12.57 46.33 17.58
C ARG A 5 -11.61 47.08 16.65
N ARG A 6 -10.86 46.33 15.84
CA ARG A 6 -10.65 46.66 14.42
C ARG A 6 -10.84 45.42 13.55
N LYS A 7 -11.95 45.42 12.81
CA LYS A 7 -12.18 44.57 11.65
C LYS A 7 -11.46 45.23 10.47
N ALA A 8 -10.77 44.45 9.65
CA ALA A 8 -10.33 44.87 8.32
C ALA A 8 -10.94 43.92 7.31
N SER A 9 -12.03 44.38 6.67
CA SER A 9 -12.47 43.89 5.36
C SER A 9 -11.85 44.81 4.32
N VAL A 10 -11.16 44.25 3.33
CA VAL A 10 -10.94 44.91 2.05
C VAL A 10 -11.23 43.89 0.94
N THR A 11 -12.29 44.19 0.22
CA THR A 11 -12.75 43.62 -1.04
C THR A 11 -11.73 43.88 -2.15
N ALA A 12 -11.49 42.88 -3.01
CA ALA A 12 -10.98 43.11 -4.36
C ALA A 12 -11.86 42.37 -5.37
N LEU A 13 -12.34 43.15 -6.33
CA LEU A 13 -13.34 42.89 -7.34
C LEU A 13 -12.65 42.86 -8.72
N GLY A 14 -13.11 41.99 -9.62
CA GLY A 14 -12.81 42.05 -11.06
C GLY A 14 -11.79 40.98 -11.51
N LEU A 15 -11.92 40.33 -12.67
CA LEU A 15 -12.62 40.71 -13.89
C LEU A 15 -12.92 39.43 -14.70
N VAL A 16 -14.14 39.33 -15.21
CA VAL A 16 -14.59 38.34 -16.20
C VAL A 16 -14.04 38.72 -17.58
N LEU A 17 -13.51 37.75 -18.33
CA LEU A 17 -13.35 37.85 -19.78
C LEU A 17 -13.94 36.60 -20.43
N ALA A 18 -15.09 36.79 -21.06
CA ALA A 18 -15.71 35.85 -21.98
C ALA A 18 -15.35 36.25 -23.42
N ILE A 19 -14.94 35.29 -24.24
CA ILE A 19 -15.07 35.33 -25.70
C ILE A 19 -15.44 33.92 -26.15
N GLY A 20 -16.56 33.80 -26.88
CA GLY A 20 -17.06 32.55 -27.44
C GLY A 20 -17.03 32.51 -28.97
N ALA A 21 -17.39 31.35 -29.53
CA ALA A 21 -18.11 31.10 -30.81
C ALA A 21 -18.05 29.57 -31.05
N LEU A 22 -19.13 28.81 -30.88
CA LEU A 22 -20.19 28.50 -31.87
C LEU A 22 -19.67 27.85 -33.16
N THR A 23 -19.80 26.51 -33.25
CA THR A 23 -20.09 25.83 -34.53
C THR A 23 -21.02 24.64 -34.26
N ALA A 24 -22.25 24.76 -34.77
CA ALA A 24 -23.31 23.76 -34.89
C ALA A 24 -22.95 22.72 -35.99
N CYS A 25 -23.54 21.56 -36.24
CA CYS A 25 -24.79 20.84 -35.97
C CYS A 25 -24.39 19.33 -35.85
N GLY A 26 -25.13 18.35 -35.36
CA GLY A 26 -26.53 18.21 -35.00
C GLY A 26 -26.89 16.72 -35.13
N GLY A 27 -27.84 16.26 -34.30
CA GLY A 27 -28.57 15.00 -34.48
C GLY A 27 -28.28 13.92 -33.44
N LYS A 28 -29.21 13.31 -32.68
CA LYS A 28 -30.57 13.59 -32.17
C LYS A 28 -31.04 12.24 -31.58
N GLN A 29 -31.36 12.23 -30.28
CA GLN A 29 -32.29 11.30 -29.57
C GLN A 29 -31.95 9.78 -29.59
N ALA A 30 -32.31 8.94 -28.63
CA ALA A 30 -32.96 9.04 -27.33
C ALA A 30 -32.93 7.64 -26.66
N GLU A 31 -33.16 7.61 -25.34
CA GLU A 31 -33.88 6.57 -24.55
C GLU A 31 -33.26 5.15 -24.44
N SER A 32 -32.88 4.68 -23.25
CA SER A 32 -33.67 4.27 -22.07
C SER A 32 -34.07 2.78 -22.10
N GLN A 33 -33.56 2.07 -21.09
CA GLN A 33 -34.09 0.87 -20.42
C GLN A 33 -34.47 -0.38 -21.25
N ALA A 34 -33.86 -1.50 -20.88
CA ALA A 34 -34.56 -2.78 -20.80
C ALA A 34 -33.83 -3.72 -19.81
N GLU A 35 -34.39 -3.82 -18.61
CA GLU A 35 -34.35 -5.06 -17.81
C GLU A 35 -35.25 -6.10 -18.48
N SER A 36 -34.81 -7.35 -18.62
CA SER A 36 -35.69 -8.54 -18.61
C SER A 36 -34.81 -9.80 -18.59
N GLN A 37 -34.63 -10.42 -17.42
CA GLN A 37 -35.37 -11.61 -17.00
C GLN A 37 -35.14 -12.84 -17.89
N THR A 38 -34.08 -13.57 -17.54
CA THR A 38 -33.90 -15.00 -17.83
C THR A 38 -35.02 -15.79 -17.18
N THR A 39 -35.78 -16.52 -17.99
CA THR A 39 -36.65 -17.62 -17.51
C THR A 39 -36.58 -18.78 -18.49
N ALA A 40 -36.69 -19.97 -17.91
CA ALA A 40 -37.06 -21.26 -18.51
C ALA A 40 -35.92 -22.20 -18.95
N SER A 41 -35.65 -23.13 -18.04
CA SER A 41 -35.20 -24.50 -18.25
C SER A 41 -35.99 -25.26 -19.32
N ALA A 42 -35.31 -26.13 -20.07
CA ALA A 42 -35.70 -27.50 -20.41
C ALA A 42 -34.47 -28.16 -21.07
N GLU A 43 -33.80 -29.07 -20.34
CA GLU A 43 -33.72 -30.51 -20.63
C GLU A 43 -32.94 -30.88 -21.91
N ILE A 44 -31.92 -31.74 -21.78
CA ILE A 44 -31.95 -33.15 -22.21
C ILE A 44 -30.58 -33.80 -21.94
N THR A 45 -30.67 -34.99 -21.39
CA THR A 45 -29.72 -36.00 -20.91
C THR A 45 -28.79 -36.59 -21.98
N GLN A 46 -27.50 -36.73 -21.61
CA GLN A 46 -26.58 -37.88 -21.80
C GLN A 46 -26.26 -38.43 -23.21
N ALA A 47 -24.96 -38.44 -23.58
CA ALA A 47 -24.16 -39.65 -23.81
C ALA A 47 -22.76 -39.30 -24.37
N ALA A 48 -21.83 -40.24 -24.15
CA ALA A 48 -20.38 -40.16 -24.29
C ALA A 48 -19.84 -39.86 -25.70
N GLU A 49 -18.65 -39.23 -25.78
CA GLU A 49 -17.39 -39.89 -26.16
C GLU A 49 -16.22 -38.89 -26.26
N SER A 50 -15.09 -39.30 -25.68
CA SER A 50 -13.69 -39.02 -26.06
C SER A 50 -13.33 -37.64 -26.66
N THR A 51 -12.62 -36.82 -25.87
CA THR A 51 -11.47 -36.06 -26.37
C THR A 51 -10.54 -35.76 -25.19
N ALA A 52 -9.28 -36.16 -25.32
CA ALA A 52 -8.21 -35.81 -24.41
C ALA A 52 -8.09 -34.28 -24.32
N ALA A 53 -8.58 -33.70 -23.23
CA ALA A 53 -8.32 -32.31 -22.90
C ALA A 53 -6.95 -32.25 -22.23
N ALA A 54 -6.01 -31.61 -22.92
CA ALA A 54 -4.72 -31.23 -22.41
C ALA A 54 -4.86 -30.70 -20.99
N THR A 55 -4.11 -31.29 -20.06
CA THR A 55 -3.83 -30.66 -18.78
C THR A 55 -2.98 -29.44 -19.13
N ASP A 56 -3.63 -28.30 -19.35
CA ASP A 56 -2.96 -27.00 -19.25
C ASP A 56 -2.57 -26.85 -17.78
N GLY A 57 -1.43 -27.46 -17.45
CA GLY A 57 -0.77 -27.28 -16.19
C GLY A 57 -0.23 -25.86 -16.18
N THR A 58 -1.08 -24.89 -15.82
CA THR A 58 -0.56 -23.68 -15.19
C THR A 58 0.07 -24.15 -13.89
N ALA A 59 1.35 -24.49 -13.94
CA ALA A 59 2.17 -24.72 -12.78
C ALA A 59 2.09 -23.43 -11.96
N GLN A 60 1.21 -23.42 -10.96
CA GLN A 60 1.15 -22.34 -10.01
C GLN A 60 2.49 -22.39 -9.30
N ALA A 61 3.36 -21.42 -9.60
CA ALA A 61 4.67 -21.32 -8.98
C ALA A 61 4.46 -21.40 -7.47
N ALA A 62 5.24 -22.26 -6.81
CA ALA A 62 5.17 -22.41 -5.36
C ALA A 62 5.33 -21.04 -4.71
N ASN A 63 4.59 -20.80 -3.61
CA ASN A 63 4.75 -19.58 -2.83
C ASN A 63 6.22 -19.46 -2.38
N PRO A 64 6.95 -18.39 -2.76
CA PRO A 64 8.38 -18.28 -2.47
C PRO A 64 8.67 -17.91 -1.00
N TRP A 65 7.65 -17.53 -0.22
CA TRP A 65 7.80 -17.16 1.18
C TRP A 65 7.98 -18.40 2.07
N ILE A 66 8.98 -18.33 2.95
CA ILE A 66 9.20 -19.29 4.04
C ILE A 66 8.99 -18.60 5.38
N ASP A 67 8.29 -19.26 6.30
CA ASP A 67 8.24 -18.85 7.70
C ASP A 67 9.58 -19.21 8.36
N VAL A 68 10.15 -18.24 9.08
CA VAL A 68 11.38 -18.43 9.86
C VAL A 68 11.10 -18.10 11.32
N ARG A 69 11.82 -18.75 12.23
CA ARG A 69 11.59 -18.63 13.67
C ARG A 69 11.87 -17.22 14.18
N ASP A 70 12.92 -16.59 13.67
CA ASP A 70 13.40 -15.30 14.11
C ASP A 70 14.30 -14.62 13.06
N LEU A 71 14.71 -13.38 13.33
CA LEU A 71 15.59 -12.58 12.46
C LEU A 71 16.99 -13.21 12.28
N LYS A 72 17.46 -14.01 13.24
CA LYS A 72 18.74 -14.69 13.12
C LYS A 72 18.67 -15.84 12.11
N GLU A 73 17.56 -16.56 12.09
CA GLU A 73 17.29 -17.54 11.04
C GLU A 73 17.09 -16.85 9.69
N ALA A 74 16.36 -15.73 9.62
CA ALA A 74 16.22 -14.95 8.39
C ALA A 74 17.58 -14.54 7.80
N LEU A 75 18.50 -14.04 8.63
CA LEU A 75 19.87 -13.70 8.24
C LEU A 75 20.62 -14.93 7.70
N LYS A 76 20.49 -16.09 8.33
CA LYS A 76 21.13 -17.33 7.86
C LYS A 76 20.60 -17.76 6.49
N GLU A 77 19.30 -17.64 6.26
CA GLU A 77 18.65 -18.11 5.02
C GLU A 77 18.81 -17.13 3.85
N THR A 78 18.91 -15.82 4.12
CA THR A 78 18.93 -14.79 3.06
C THR A 78 20.23 -14.01 2.94
N GLY A 79 21.07 -14.01 3.98
CA GLY A 79 22.20 -13.09 4.10
C GLY A 79 21.82 -11.64 4.41
N VAL A 80 20.53 -11.34 4.63
CA VAL A 80 20.04 -9.99 4.93
C VAL A 80 19.85 -9.83 6.44
N GLU A 81 20.66 -8.97 7.04
CA GLU A 81 20.49 -8.57 8.44
C GLU A 81 19.44 -7.47 8.56
N LEU A 82 18.40 -7.70 9.35
CA LEU A 82 17.36 -6.72 9.66
C LEU A 82 17.26 -6.56 11.18
N LYS A 83 17.37 -5.32 11.67
CA LYS A 83 16.96 -4.95 13.03
C LYS A 83 15.48 -4.58 13.00
N ALA A 84 14.74 -5.01 14.01
CA ALA A 84 13.33 -4.68 14.12
C ALA A 84 12.98 -4.44 15.60
N PRO A 85 12.22 -3.40 15.93
CA PRO A 85 11.75 -3.19 17.30
C PRO A 85 10.80 -4.32 17.70
N GLU A 86 10.72 -4.62 19.00
CA GLU A 86 9.77 -5.63 19.51
C GLU A 86 8.31 -5.20 19.33
N LYS A 87 8.07 -3.87 19.25
CA LYS A 87 6.75 -3.28 19.06
C LYS A 87 6.76 -2.09 18.12
N ILE A 88 5.63 -1.86 17.47
CA ILE A 88 5.32 -0.64 16.73
C ILE A 88 3.97 -0.14 17.22
N GLY A 89 3.96 0.98 17.96
CA GLY A 89 2.77 1.40 18.71
C GLY A 89 2.36 0.33 19.72
N ASP A 90 1.10 -0.11 19.66
CA ASP A 90 0.55 -1.17 20.52
C ASP A 90 0.73 -2.58 19.92
N PHE A 91 1.31 -2.69 18.72
CA PHE A 91 1.42 -3.95 17.99
C PHE A 91 2.75 -4.63 18.26
N HIS A 92 2.69 -5.92 18.53
CA HIS A 92 3.86 -6.74 18.82
C HIS A 92 4.32 -7.46 17.56
N LEU A 93 5.63 -7.69 17.46
CA LEU A 93 6.20 -8.59 16.47
C LEU A 93 5.51 -9.96 16.61
N SER A 94 4.89 -10.44 15.52
CA SER A 94 4.13 -11.69 15.49
C SER A 94 4.92 -12.83 14.85
N HIS A 95 5.42 -12.63 13.63
CA HIS A 95 6.21 -13.62 12.90
C HIS A 95 7.12 -12.98 11.86
N VAL A 96 8.06 -13.77 11.34
CA VAL A 96 9.04 -13.36 10.33
C VAL A 96 8.95 -14.30 9.14
N GLN A 97 8.99 -13.73 7.95
CA GLN A 97 9.10 -14.48 6.71
C GLN A 97 10.28 -14.01 5.89
N ALA A 98 10.75 -14.89 5.02
CA ALA A 98 11.83 -14.61 4.09
C ALA A 98 11.55 -15.19 2.71
N ILE A 99 12.15 -14.60 1.68
CA ILE A 99 12.41 -15.28 0.40
C ILE A 99 13.92 -15.40 0.25
N GLN A 100 14.39 -16.62 0.03
CA GLN A 100 15.81 -16.91 -0.18
C GLN A 100 16.31 -16.28 -1.49
N ASP A 101 15.56 -16.46 -2.58
CA ASP A 101 15.87 -15.87 -3.88
C ASP A 101 15.54 -14.37 -3.89
N GLY A 102 16.51 -13.54 -4.28
CA GLY A 102 16.40 -12.08 -4.17
C GLY A 102 16.52 -11.50 -2.75
N GLY A 103 16.53 -12.34 -1.70
CA GLY A 103 16.87 -11.97 -0.32
C GLY A 103 15.98 -10.87 0.24
N ILE A 104 14.71 -11.16 0.48
CA ILE A 104 13.80 -10.27 1.21
C ILE A 104 13.43 -10.87 2.56
N VAL A 105 13.47 -10.05 3.60
CA VAL A 105 13.00 -10.37 4.95
C VAL A 105 11.84 -9.45 5.29
N GLN A 106 10.76 -10.01 5.84
CA GLN A 106 9.62 -9.24 6.31
C GLN A 106 9.22 -9.63 7.73
N VAL A 107 8.87 -8.62 8.52
CA VAL A 107 8.49 -8.73 9.93
C VAL A 107 7.08 -8.19 10.08
N PHE A 108 6.21 -9.05 10.59
CA PHE A 108 4.81 -8.73 10.80
C PHE A 108 4.57 -8.28 12.23
N TYR A 109 3.73 -7.28 12.39
CA TYR A 109 3.27 -6.79 13.69
C TYR A 109 1.75 -6.90 13.76
N GLY A 110 1.26 -7.43 14.87
CA GLY A 110 -0.18 -7.63 15.12
C GLY A 110 -0.55 -7.38 16.57
N SER A 111 -1.85 -7.50 16.87
CA SER A 111 -2.32 -7.43 18.25
C SER A 111 -1.91 -8.69 19.02
N LEU A 112 -1.70 -8.58 20.33
CA LEU A 112 -1.51 -9.76 21.19
C LEU A 112 -2.76 -10.65 21.22
N ALA A 113 -3.94 -10.05 21.06
CA ALA A 113 -5.21 -10.78 21.07
C ALA A 113 -5.52 -11.44 19.72
N ASP A 114 -5.00 -10.86 18.63
CA ASP A 114 -5.18 -11.37 17.27
C ASP A 114 -3.92 -11.10 16.44
N GLN A 115 -3.13 -12.16 16.27
CA GLN A 115 -1.90 -12.13 15.48
C GLN A 115 -2.15 -12.44 13.99
N THR A 116 -3.40 -12.70 13.58
CA THR A 116 -3.75 -13.01 12.19
C THR A 116 -3.89 -11.75 11.35
N GLU A 117 -4.27 -10.62 11.96
CA GLU A 117 -4.34 -9.33 11.29
C GLU A 117 -3.00 -8.60 11.38
N THR A 118 -2.41 -8.30 10.22
CA THR A 118 -1.17 -7.51 10.14
C THR A 118 -1.50 -6.04 10.24
N GLN A 119 -1.00 -5.39 11.28
CA GLN A 119 -1.19 -3.96 11.57
C GLN A 119 0.01 -3.12 11.12
N ALA A 120 1.21 -3.70 11.14
CA ALA A 120 2.38 -3.13 10.49
C ALA A 120 3.21 -4.22 9.81
N LEU A 121 3.87 -3.86 8.71
CA LEU A 121 4.76 -4.74 7.96
C LEU A 121 6.06 -4.01 7.65
N LEU A 122 7.15 -4.49 8.24
CA LEU A 122 8.51 -4.02 7.95
C LEU A 122 9.15 -4.98 6.94
N ARG A 123 9.79 -4.44 5.90
CA ARG A 123 10.58 -5.23 4.94
C ARG A 123 11.97 -4.65 4.75
N LYS A 124 12.92 -5.53 4.45
CA LYS A 124 14.26 -5.19 3.96
C LYS A 124 14.69 -6.17 2.88
N ALA A 125 15.29 -5.67 1.81
CA ALA A 125 15.89 -6.48 0.76
C ALA A 125 17.11 -5.79 0.16
N LYS A 126 18.03 -6.57 -0.43
CA LYS A 126 19.11 -6.01 -1.25
C LYS A 126 18.56 -5.59 -2.60
N SER A 127 18.11 -4.34 -2.69
CA SER A 127 17.42 -3.78 -3.84
C SER A 127 17.57 -2.26 -3.86
N MET A 128 17.47 -1.68 -5.05
CA MET A 128 17.37 -0.23 -5.25
C MET A 128 15.94 0.21 -5.62
N GLU A 129 15.02 -0.75 -5.70
CA GLU A 129 13.61 -0.53 -6.04
C GLU A 129 12.72 -0.50 -4.78
N ASP A 130 11.48 -0.03 -4.93
CA ASP A 130 10.49 -0.05 -3.86
C ASP A 130 10.00 -1.49 -3.61
N ILE A 131 10.23 -2.00 -2.40
CA ILE A 131 9.85 -3.36 -1.98
C ILE A 131 8.57 -3.43 -1.14
N SER A 132 7.86 -2.30 -1.00
CA SER A 132 6.63 -2.22 -0.20
C SER A 132 5.50 -3.10 -0.75
N GLY A 133 5.49 -3.36 -2.06
CA GLY A 133 4.38 -4.01 -2.73
C GLY A 133 3.07 -3.20 -2.65
N ASP A 134 3.15 -1.93 -2.27
CA ASP A 134 2.03 -1.02 -2.14
C ASP A 134 2.02 -0.06 -3.34
N TYR A 135 1.02 -0.25 -4.20
CA TYR A 135 0.80 0.54 -5.41
C TYR A 135 -0.21 1.68 -5.20
N THR A 136 -0.60 1.96 -3.96
CA THR A 136 -1.55 3.02 -3.62
C THR A 136 -0.95 4.39 -3.93
N VAL A 137 -1.76 5.25 -4.55
CA VAL A 137 -1.42 6.66 -4.74
C VAL A 137 -1.98 7.46 -3.57
N TYR A 138 -1.08 7.93 -2.72
CA TYR A 138 -1.42 8.72 -1.55
C TYR A 138 -1.49 10.21 -1.90
N PRO A 139 -2.47 10.97 -1.35
CA PRO A 139 -2.56 12.42 -1.57
C PRO A 139 -1.40 13.18 -0.92
N GLU A 140 -0.81 12.64 0.16
CA GLU A 140 0.39 13.18 0.78
C GLU A 140 1.58 12.28 0.44
N ASP A 141 2.60 12.84 -0.20
CA ASP A 141 3.84 12.15 -0.57
C ASP A 141 5.00 13.13 -0.50
N ARG A 142 5.93 12.89 0.43
CA ARG A 142 7.06 13.78 0.65
C ARG A 142 8.26 13.06 1.21
N ARG A 143 9.37 13.77 1.21
CA ARG A 143 10.67 13.31 1.70
C ARG A 143 11.05 14.06 2.97
N VAL A 144 11.61 13.34 3.92
CA VAL A 144 12.08 13.85 5.20
C VAL A 144 13.49 13.31 5.43
N SER A 145 14.41 14.20 5.81
CA SER A 145 15.78 13.81 6.13
C SER A 145 15.89 13.35 7.59
N ASP A 146 16.68 12.30 7.81
CA ASP A 146 17.15 11.89 9.13
C ASP A 146 18.69 11.91 9.18
N SER A 147 19.29 11.32 10.22
CA SER A 147 20.76 11.29 10.38
C SER A 147 21.48 10.42 9.35
N GLU A 148 20.77 9.51 8.68
CA GLU A 148 21.37 8.51 7.79
C GLU A 148 21.00 8.71 6.31
N GLY A 149 20.01 9.56 6.02
CA GLY A 149 19.66 9.92 4.66
C GLY A 149 18.24 10.47 4.58
N GLU A 150 17.51 9.98 3.58
CA GLU A 150 16.16 10.42 3.30
C GLU A 150 15.17 9.27 3.47
N VAL A 151 14.00 9.60 4.01
CA VAL A 151 12.84 8.73 4.11
C VAL A 151 11.72 9.36 3.29
N ARG A 152 11.12 8.59 2.38
CA ARG A 152 9.89 8.97 1.68
C ARG A 152 8.69 8.50 2.49
N LEU A 153 7.85 9.45 2.90
CA LEU A 153 6.64 9.23 3.66
C LEU A 153 5.41 9.47 2.79
N ARG A 154 4.48 8.53 2.81
CA ARG A 154 3.22 8.55 2.07
C ARG A 154 2.04 8.39 3.01
N GLY A 155 1.01 9.21 2.81
CA GLY A 155 -0.06 9.33 3.77
C GLY A 155 -1.34 10.02 3.29
N GLN A 156 -2.29 10.12 4.20
CA GLN A 156 -3.57 10.79 4.00
C GLN A 156 -4.07 11.32 5.35
N ASP A 157 -4.72 12.50 5.32
CA ASP A 157 -5.35 13.12 6.48
C ASP A 157 -4.38 13.29 7.67
N GLY A 158 -3.12 13.65 7.36
CA GLY A 158 -2.05 13.84 8.34
C GLY A 158 -1.49 12.56 8.96
N ARG A 159 -1.87 11.37 8.47
CA ARG A 159 -1.36 10.06 8.91
C ARG A 159 -0.52 9.41 7.83
N MET A 160 0.64 8.89 8.22
CA MET A 160 1.56 8.18 7.34
C MET A 160 1.23 6.70 7.34
N TYR A 161 0.94 6.14 6.17
CA TYR A 161 0.60 4.73 5.98
C TYR A 161 1.76 3.93 5.43
N LEU A 162 2.71 4.60 4.79
CA LEU A 162 3.86 3.95 4.18
C LEU A 162 5.10 4.83 4.27
N ALA A 163 6.17 4.27 4.82
CA ALA A 163 7.51 4.81 4.72
C ALA A 163 8.38 3.91 3.86
N THR A 164 9.19 4.50 2.98
CA THR A 164 10.20 3.78 2.19
C THR A 164 11.51 4.55 2.21
N TRP A 165 12.62 3.85 2.41
CA TRP A 165 13.95 4.46 2.47
C TRP A 165 15.03 3.49 1.99
N GLN A 166 16.23 4.03 1.76
CA GLN A 166 17.39 3.26 1.32
C GLN A 166 18.58 3.50 2.25
N ARG A 167 19.35 2.44 2.54
CA ARG A 167 20.63 2.51 3.26
C ARG A 167 21.63 1.60 2.56
N GLY A 168 22.66 2.19 1.95
CA GLY A 168 23.56 1.46 1.06
C GLY A 168 22.79 0.79 -0.07
N ASP A 169 23.04 -0.51 -0.27
CA ASP A 169 22.39 -1.32 -1.33
C ASP A 169 21.06 -1.96 -0.87
N TYR A 170 20.49 -1.49 0.24
CA TYR A 170 19.27 -2.04 0.81
C TYR A 170 18.10 -1.07 0.72
N ALA A 171 16.97 -1.60 0.26
CA ALA A 171 15.67 -0.96 0.32
C ALA A 171 14.91 -1.42 1.56
N TYR A 172 14.15 -0.51 2.13
CA TYR A 172 13.29 -0.73 3.29
C TYR A 172 11.88 -0.21 3.01
N SER A 173 10.89 -0.88 3.60
CA SER A 173 9.52 -0.37 3.66
C SER A 173 8.88 -0.64 5.01
N LEU A 174 8.11 0.31 5.52
CA LEU A 174 7.24 0.15 6.67
C LEU A 174 5.81 0.52 6.28
N SER A 175 4.94 -0.47 6.18
CA SER A 175 3.50 -0.30 5.93
C SER A 175 2.73 -0.32 7.25
N LEU A 176 1.72 0.54 7.38
CA LEU A 176 0.93 0.75 8.59
C LEU A 176 -0.56 0.77 8.25
N ALA A 177 -1.31 -0.25 8.69
CA ALA A 177 -2.71 -0.44 8.28
C ALA A 177 -3.63 0.75 8.66
N GLN A 178 -3.43 1.32 9.85
CA GLN A 178 -4.23 2.45 10.36
C GLN A 178 -3.53 3.81 10.22
N GLY A 179 -2.32 3.81 9.64
CA GLY A 179 -1.44 4.96 9.60
C GLY A 179 -0.99 5.45 10.99
N MET A 180 0.06 6.25 11.01
CA MET A 180 0.67 6.78 12.24
C MET A 180 1.11 8.23 12.04
N GLU A 181 1.19 8.99 13.12
CA GLU A 181 1.80 10.32 13.08
C GLU A 181 3.25 10.23 12.61
N GLU A 182 3.67 11.15 11.75
CA GLU A 182 5.03 11.19 11.20
C GLU A 182 6.11 11.06 12.27
N ALA A 183 6.02 11.81 13.37
CA ALA A 183 7.03 11.81 14.42
C ALA A 183 7.28 10.39 14.96
N LYS A 184 6.21 9.63 15.20
CA LYS A 184 6.28 8.25 15.66
C LYS A 184 6.83 7.30 14.58
N VAL A 185 6.50 7.53 13.31
CA VAL A 185 7.11 6.78 12.20
C VAL A 185 8.62 6.99 12.16
N MET A 186 9.07 8.23 12.33
CA MET A 186 10.51 8.54 12.35
C MET A 186 11.22 7.98 13.59
N GLU A 187 10.57 7.93 14.75
CA GLU A 187 11.06 7.24 15.95
C GLU A 187 11.27 5.74 15.67
N VAL A 188 10.28 5.07 15.09
CA VAL A 188 10.37 3.64 14.73
C VAL A 188 11.50 3.40 13.73
N ILE A 189 11.62 4.25 12.70
CA ILE A 189 12.70 4.13 11.71
C ILE A 189 14.07 4.26 12.35
N ALA A 190 14.25 5.17 13.33
CA ALA A 190 15.50 5.30 14.06
C ALA A 190 15.92 4.02 14.83
N GLU A 191 14.97 3.17 15.24
CA GLU A 191 15.28 1.89 15.90
C GLU A 191 15.68 0.77 14.92
N ILE A 192 15.39 0.93 13.62
CA ILE A 192 15.63 -0.08 12.58
C ILE A 192 17.04 0.03 11.97
N GLN A 193 17.67 1.19 12.08
CA GLN A 193 18.95 1.51 11.41
C GLN A 193 20.16 0.94 12.16
#